data_AF-A0A284QLM4-F1
#
_entry.id   AF-A0A284QLM4-F1
#
_cell.length_a   1.000
_cell.length_b   1.000
_cell.length_c   1.000
_cell.angle_alpha   90.00
_cell.angle_beta   90.00
_cell.angle_gamma   90.00
#
_symmetry.space_group_name_H-M   'P 1'
#
loop_
_entity.id
_entity.type
_entity.pdbx_description
1 polymer ?
#
loop_
_entity_poly.entity_id
_entity_poly.type
_entity_poly.pdbx_seq_one_letter_code
_entity_poly.pdbx_strand_id
1 'polypeptide(L)'
;MSFATAARLSRAAPRRAALSQVRTYSDSHEHHHEEDTTVYPKEGFGTGWRNAVLGAVAVAVAYQFAPSPGEDALLTRWMAERQTPVRQDFERNLNHTILTQELSNERILFAEAKRPVIHRYRFPQMLDNGSPFNVPVGLTSDLSTVKAKHN
;
A
#
# COMPACT_ATOMS: atom_id res chain seq x y z
N MET A 1 20.94 -12.83 3.40
CA MET A 1 20.02 -12.50 2.28
C MET A 1 19.56 -11.07 2.49
N SER A 2 19.85 -10.22 1.52
CA SER A 2 19.86 -8.75 1.63
C SER A 2 18.45 -8.19 1.52
N PHE A 3 18.06 -7.32 2.45
CA PHE A 3 16.76 -6.64 2.46
C PHE A 3 16.80 -5.46 1.48
N ALA A 4 16.05 -5.55 0.38
CA ALA A 4 15.89 -4.44 -0.55
C ALA A 4 14.81 -3.48 -0.01
N THR A 5 15.28 -2.36 0.54
CA THR A 5 14.47 -1.22 0.98
C THR A 5 13.93 -0.48 -0.25
N ALA A 6 12.61 -0.47 -0.43
CA ALA A 6 11.96 0.25 -1.52
C ALA A 6 11.88 1.76 -1.21
N ALA A 7 12.57 2.57 -2.02
CA ALA A 7 12.58 4.02 -1.92
C ALA A 7 11.27 4.65 -2.42
N ARG A 8 10.60 5.43 -1.56
CA ARG A 8 9.46 6.29 -1.93
C ARG A 8 10.00 7.53 -2.64
N LEU A 9 9.62 7.74 -3.91
CA LEU A 9 9.81 9.04 -4.57
C LEU A 9 8.68 9.99 -4.18
N SER A 10 9.00 10.98 -3.35
CA SER A 10 8.17 12.16 -3.11
C SER A 10 8.43 13.19 -4.22
N ARG A 11 7.40 13.52 -5.00
CA ARG A 11 7.48 14.60 -6.00
C ARG A 11 7.17 15.93 -5.31
N ALA A 12 8.22 16.70 -4.99
CA ALA A 12 8.08 18.06 -4.48
C ALA A 12 7.58 19.01 -5.58
N ALA A 13 6.50 19.75 -5.30
CA ALA A 13 6.00 20.82 -6.17
C ALA A 13 6.83 22.11 -5.96
N PRO A 14 7.18 22.86 -7.02
CA PRO A 14 7.93 24.10 -6.87
C PRO A 14 7.03 25.23 -6.35
N ARG A 15 7.30 25.72 -5.14
CA ARG A 15 6.80 27.01 -4.65
C ARG A 15 7.55 28.13 -5.36
N ARG A 16 6.90 28.83 -6.30
CA ARG A 16 7.40 30.11 -6.82
C ARG A 16 6.92 31.24 -5.92
N ALA A 17 7.80 31.70 -5.04
CA ALA A 17 7.73 33.02 -4.46
C ALA A 17 8.23 34.03 -5.51
N ALA A 18 7.38 34.97 -5.92
CA ALA A 18 7.79 36.12 -6.71
C ALA A 18 7.55 37.38 -5.87
N LEU A 19 8.61 37.81 -5.18
CA LEU A 19 8.75 39.16 -4.66
C LEU A 19 8.93 40.10 -5.85
N SER A 20 7.98 41.01 -6.07
CA SER A 20 8.23 42.19 -6.92
C SER A 20 8.30 43.41 -6.01
N GLN A 21 9.53 43.75 -5.66
CA GLN A 21 9.92 44.99 -5.04
C GLN A 21 10.11 46.01 -6.18
N VAL A 22 9.20 46.98 -6.30
CA VAL A 22 9.39 48.14 -7.17
C VAL A 22 9.63 49.36 -6.28
N ARG A 23 10.78 49.99 -6.48
CA ARG A 23 11.22 51.20 -5.75
C ARG A 23 10.65 52.45 -6.44
N THR A 24 9.97 53.26 -5.62
CA THR A 24 10.01 54.73 -5.48
C THR A 24 10.11 55.64 -6.72
N TYR A 25 9.12 56.54 -6.83
CA TYR A 25 9.33 57.91 -7.32
C TYR A 25 8.88 58.86 -6.21
N SER A 26 9.79 59.75 -5.80
CA SER A 26 9.53 60.84 -4.85
C SER A 26 9.08 62.07 -5.63
N ASP A 27 7.89 62.59 -5.32
CA ASP A 27 7.52 63.96 -5.68
C ASP A 27 7.31 64.73 -4.37
N SER A 28 8.06 65.82 -4.24
CA SER A 28 8.18 66.64 -3.04
C SER A 28 7.26 67.84 -3.16
N HIS A 29 6.11 67.80 -2.49
CA HIS A 29 5.30 68.99 -2.19
C HIS A 29 5.17 69.13 -0.68
N GLU A 30 5.96 70.09 -0.18
CA GLU A 30 6.02 70.53 1.20
C GLU A 30 4.82 71.45 1.46
N HIS A 31 3.78 70.92 2.09
CA HIS A 31 2.68 71.71 2.65
C HIS A 31 2.72 71.53 4.17
N HIS A 32 3.25 72.54 4.86
CA HIS A 32 3.16 72.70 6.30
C HIS A 32 1.69 72.89 6.69
N HIS A 33 1.02 71.79 7.03
CA HIS A 33 -0.15 71.80 7.89
C HIS A 33 0.27 71.21 9.22
N GLU A 34 0.20 72.01 10.29
CA GLU A 34 0.18 71.52 11.65
C GLU A 34 -1.13 70.73 11.84
N GLU A 35 -1.13 69.48 11.39
CA GLU A 35 -2.19 68.52 11.63
C GLU A 35 -1.70 67.45 12.61
N ASP A 36 -2.55 67.19 13.59
CA ASP A 36 -2.38 66.32 14.74
C ASP A 36 -1.61 65.03 14.42
N THR A 37 -0.37 64.92 14.91
CA THR A 37 0.60 63.85 14.60
C THR A 37 0.26 62.47 15.17
N THR A 38 -0.95 62.27 15.69
CA THR A 38 -1.42 60.96 16.14
C THR A 38 -1.91 60.16 14.94
N VAL A 39 -1.02 59.36 14.34
CA VAL A 39 -1.41 58.28 13.43
C VAL A 39 -2.20 57.26 14.25
N TYR A 40 -3.53 57.39 14.27
CA TYR A 40 -4.38 56.41 14.90
C TYR A 40 -4.21 55.07 14.16
N PRO A 41 -3.83 53.97 14.85
CA PRO A 41 -3.85 52.67 14.23
C PRO A 41 -5.27 52.41 13.76
N LYS A 42 -5.45 51.87 12.54
CA LYS A 42 -6.79 51.59 12.01
C LYS A 42 -7.51 50.69 13.01
N GLU A 43 -8.47 51.26 13.74
CA GLU A 43 -9.25 50.56 14.76
C GLU A 43 -10.23 49.62 14.08
N GLY A 44 -9.70 48.51 13.59
CA GLY A 44 -10.48 47.37 13.14
C GLY A 44 -10.70 46.45 14.32
N PHE A 45 -11.88 45.85 14.39
CA PHE A 45 -12.07 44.73 15.29
C PHE A 45 -10.95 43.68 14.99
N GLY A 46 -10.23 43.18 16.00
CA GLY A 46 -9.04 42.32 15.83
C GLY A 46 -9.29 40.85 15.46
N THR A 47 -8.31 39.95 15.50
CA THR A 47 -8.59 38.53 15.17
C THR A 47 -9.61 37.86 16.11
N GLY A 48 -9.77 38.39 17.34
CA GLY A 48 -10.69 37.88 18.36
C GLY A 48 -12.18 37.96 17.99
N TRP A 49 -12.69 39.11 17.50
CA TRP A 49 -14.11 39.20 17.10
C TRP A 49 -14.40 38.31 15.89
N ARG A 50 -13.45 38.20 14.95
CA ARG A 50 -13.62 37.35 13.77
C ARG A 50 -13.81 35.91 14.20
N ASN A 51 -12.98 35.46 15.15
CA ASN A 51 -13.10 34.13 15.74
C ASN A 51 -14.38 33.98 16.57
N ALA A 52 -14.84 35.04 17.25
CA ALA A 52 -16.11 35.03 18.00
C ALA A 52 -17.33 34.93 17.06
N VAL A 53 -17.34 35.67 15.95
CA VAL A 53 -18.38 35.58 14.91
C VAL A 53 -18.35 34.20 14.26
N LEU A 54 -17.17 33.70 13.88
CA LEU A 54 -17.03 32.36 13.33
C LEU A 54 -17.48 31.27 14.33
N GLY A 55 -17.16 31.44 15.61
CA GLY A 55 -17.61 30.55 16.68
C GLY A 55 -19.12 30.60 16.87
N ALA A 56 -19.72 31.79 16.87
CA ALA A 56 -21.17 31.96 16.97
C ALA A 56 -21.90 31.35 15.76
N VAL A 57 -21.37 31.54 14.55
CA VAL A 57 -21.88 30.90 13.33
C VAL A 57 -21.74 29.38 13.43
N ALA A 58 -20.61 28.86 13.89
CA ALA A 58 -20.41 27.42 14.06
C ALA A 58 -21.38 26.81 15.07
N VAL A 59 -21.65 27.49 16.18
CA VAL A 59 -22.64 27.07 17.19
C VAL A 59 -24.06 27.12 16.62
N ALA A 60 -24.41 28.18 15.88
CA ALA A 60 -25.72 28.30 15.25
C ALA A 60 -25.96 27.19 14.21
N VAL A 61 -24.96 26.89 13.38
CA VAL A 61 -24.99 25.78 12.42
C VAL A 61 -25.12 24.45 13.15
N ALA A 62 -24.31 24.23 14.20
CA ALA A 62 -24.38 23.01 15.01
C ALA A 62 -25.75 22.83 15.69
N TYR A 63 -26.39 23.92 16.13
CA TYR A 63 -27.72 23.88 16.73
C TYR A 63 -28.82 23.61 15.69
N GLN A 64 -28.76 24.27 14.53
CA GLN A 64 -29.72 24.09 13.44
C GLN A 64 -29.67 22.67 12.85
N PHE A 65 -28.48 22.09 12.76
CA PHE A 65 -28.25 20.75 12.23
C PHE A 65 -28.06 19.70 13.33
N ALA A 66 -28.37 20.03 14.59
CA ALA A 66 -28.35 19.08 15.69
C ALA A 66 -29.41 18.01 15.41
N PRO A 67 -29.03 16.72 15.31
CA PRO A 67 -30.00 15.66 15.12
C PRO A 67 -30.97 15.59 16.29
N SER A 68 -32.25 15.39 15.98
CA SER A 68 -33.28 15.13 16.98
C SER A 68 -33.01 13.78 17.67
N PRO A 69 -33.43 13.58 18.94
CA PRO A 69 -33.19 12.32 19.63
C PRO A 69 -33.91 11.16 18.91
N GLY A 70 -33.14 10.35 18.17
CA GLY A 70 -33.65 9.21 17.41
C GLY A 70 -33.43 9.28 15.89
N GLU A 71 -32.91 10.39 15.35
CA GLU A 71 -32.62 10.54 13.93
C GLU A 71 -31.10 10.51 13.68
N ASP A 72 -30.66 9.78 12.65
CA ASP A 72 -29.24 9.75 12.28
C ASP A 72 -28.76 11.15 11.93
N ALA A 73 -27.59 11.53 12.45
CA ALA A 73 -26.94 12.78 12.07
C ALA A 73 -26.88 12.90 10.55
N LEU A 74 -27.13 14.10 10.00
CA LEU A 74 -27.18 14.32 8.54
C LEU A 74 -25.92 13.83 7.83
N LEU A 75 -24.77 13.94 8.49
CA LEU A 75 -23.50 13.40 8.01
C LEU A 75 -23.53 11.86 7.92
N THR A 76 -24.03 11.17 8.94
CA THR A 76 -24.17 9.72 8.96
C THR A 76 -25.10 9.24 7.85
N ARG A 77 -26.25 9.91 7.66
CA ARG A 77 -27.18 9.60 6.57
C ARG A 77 -26.52 9.80 5.19
N TRP A 78 -25.85 10.94 5.00
CA TRP A 78 -25.14 11.26 3.75
C TRP A 78 -24.04 10.23 3.42
N MET A 79 -23.34 9.73 4.46
CA MET A 79 -22.36 8.66 4.33
C MET A 79 -23.03 7.32 4.00
N ALA A 80 -24.11 6.96 4.70
CA ALA A 80 -24.84 5.71 4.47
C ALA A 80 -25.42 5.63 3.04
N GLU A 81 -25.91 6.73 2.49
CA GLU A 81 -26.40 6.81 1.09
C GLU A 81 -25.29 6.58 0.04
N ARG A 82 -24.04 6.90 0.37
CA ARG A 82 -22.89 6.81 -0.55
C ARG A 82 -22.05 5.57 -0.34
N GLN A 83 -22.23 4.90 0.80
CA GLN A 83 -21.48 3.70 1.12
C GLN A 83 -22.01 2.51 0.32
N THR A 84 -21.10 1.66 -0.12
CA THR A 84 -21.44 0.36 -0.70
C THR A 84 -22.19 -0.50 0.31
N PRO A 85 -23.21 -1.27 -0.12
CA PRO A 85 -23.89 -2.19 0.77
C PRO A 85 -22.89 -3.19 1.37
N VAL A 86 -22.98 -3.42 2.68
CA VAL A 86 -22.07 -4.32 3.43
C VAL A 86 -21.94 -5.69 2.76
N ARG A 87 -23.03 -6.19 2.17
CA ARG A 87 -23.06 -7.46 1.44
C ARG A 87 -22.10 -7.47 0.24
N GLN A 88 -22.09 -6.41 -0.56
CA GLN A 88 -21.24 -6.30 -1.75
C GLN A 88 -19.77 -6.20 -1.36
N ASP A 89 -19.45 -5.45 -0.31
CA ASP A 89 -18.09 -5.36 0.21
C ASP A 89 -17.61 -6.70 0.77
N PHE A 90 -18.47 -7.41 1.49
CA PHE A 90 -18.17 -8.75 1.98
C PHE A 90 -17.88 -9.71 0.82
N GLU A 91 -18.73 -9.74 -0.21
CA GLU A 91 -18.53 -10.60 -1.39
C GLU A 91 -17.23 -10.24 -2.13
N ARG A 92 -16.91 -8.95 -2.26
CA ARG A 92 -15.65 -8.51 -2.86
C ARG A 92 -14.44 -8.97 -2.06
N ASN A 93 -14.48 -8.85 -0.73
CA ASN A 93 -13.40 -9.30 0.15
C ASN A 93 -13.23 -10.81 0.13
N LEU A 94 -14.35 -11.54 0.09
CA LEU A 94 -14.36 -12.99 -0.03
C LEU A 94 -13.73 -13.44 -1.35
N ASN A 95 -14.15 -12.86 -2.47
CA ASN A 95 -13.58 -13.15 -3.79
C ASN A 95 -12.08 -12.85 -3.85
N HIS A 96 -11.65 -11.71 -3.29
CA HIS A 96 -10.23 -11.37 -3.21
C HIS A 96 -9.44 -12.41 -2.40
N THR A 97 -10.00 -12.91 -1.30
CA THR A 97 -9.36 -13.91 -0.45
C THR A 97 -9.20 -15.24 -1.18
N ILE A 98 -10.23 -15.68 -1.90
CA ILE A 98 -10.20 -16.91 -2.72
C ILE A 98 -9.10 -16.80 -3.80
N LEU A 99 -9.11 -15.70 -4.57
CA LEU A 99 -8.11 -15.49 -5.64
C LEU A 99 -6.68 -15.43 -5.08
N THR A 100 -6.50 -14.81 -3.91
CA THR A 100 -5.19 -14.74 -3.25
C THR A 100 -4.71 -16.13 -2.81
N GLN A 101 -5.63 -16.97 -2.32
CA GLN A 101 -5.32 -18.34 -1.93
C GLN A 101 -4.95 -19.19 -3.15
N GLU A 102 -5.72 -19.12 -4.23
CA GLU A 102 -5.42 -19.82 -5.49
C GLU A 102 -4.04 -19.43 -6.02
N LEU A 103 -3.77 -18.14 -6.09
CA LEU A 103 -2.49 -17.62 -6.56
C LEU A 103 -1.33 -18.02 -5.64
N SER A 104 -1.55 -18.12 -4.33
CA SER A 104 -0.57 -18.65 -3.39
C SER A 104 -0.27 -20.12 -3.65
N ASN A 105 -1.29 -20.94 -3.91
CA ASN A 105 -1.12 -22.36 -4.21
C ASN A 105 -0.34 -22.58 -5.51
N GLU A 106 -0.65 -21.81 -6.55
CA GLU A 106 0.11 -21.84 -7.81
C GLU A 106 1.58 -21.46 -7.59
N ARG A 107 1.84 -20.41 -6.80
CA ARG A 107 3.21 -20.02 -6.45
C ARG A 107 3.97 -21.12 -5.74
N ILE A 108 3.33 -21.81 -4.80
CA ILE A 108 3.94 -22.95 -4.10
C ILE A 108 4.26 -24.06 -5.09
N LEU A 109 3.33 -24.40 -5.99
CA LEU A 109 3.54 -25.43 -7.02
C LEU A 109 4.77 -25.15 -7.88
N PHE A 110 4.92 -23.92 -8.37
CA PHE A 110 6.08 -23.54 -9.18
C PHE A 110 7.36 -23.39 -8.36
N ALA A 111 7.27 -22.96 -7.10
CA ALA A 111 8.43 -22.82 -6.23
C ALA A 111 8.99 -24.19 -5.78
N GLU A 112 8.11 -25.18 -5.59
CA GLU A 112 8.51 -26.54 -5.20
C GLU A 112 9.03 -27.37 -6.38
N ALA A 113 8.65 -27.01 -7.61
CA ALA A 113 9.11 -27.69 -8.82
C ALA A 113 10.65 -27.67 -8.93
N LYS A 114 11.29 -28.76 -8.49
CA LYS A 114 12.73 -28.98 -8.64
C LYS A 114 13.01 -29.62 -9.99
N ARG A 115 14.07 -29.15 -10.66
CA ARG A 115 14.61 -29.87 -11.81
C ARG A 115 15.00 -31.28 -11.37
N PRO A 116 14.75 -32.31 -12.17
CA PRO A 116 15.22 -33.65 -11.85
C PRO A 116 16.74 -33.62 -11.65
N VAL A 117 17.21 -34.33 -10.61
CA VAL A 117 18.64 -34.39 -10.31
C VAL A 117 19.33 -35.13 -11.46
N ILE A 118 20.17 -34.41 -12.21
CA ILE A 118 20.97 -35.02 -13.27
C ILE A 118 22.16 -35.72 -12.62
N HIS A 119 22.09 -37.04 -12.50
CA HIS A 119 23.21 -37.86 -12.06
C HIS A 119 24.20 -38.03 -13.22
N ARG A 120 25.37 -37.41 -13.09
CA ARG A 120 26.48 -37.58 -14.04
C ARG A 120 27.35 -38.74 -13.60
N TYR A 121 27.12 -39.91 -14.19
CA TYR A 121 27.95 -41.08 -13.94
C TYR A 121 29.25 -40.99 -14.74
N ARG A 122 30.38 -41.32 -14.10
CA ARG A 122 31.66 -41.51 -14.80
C ARG A 122 31.62 -42.72 -15.73
N PHE A 123 30.79 -43.71 -15.40
CA PHE A 123 30.64 -44.96 -16.14
C PHE A 123 29.15 -45.25 -16.41
N PRO A 124 28.60 -44.80 -17.55
CA PRO A 124 27.18 -44.95 -17.86
C PRO A 124 26.79 -46.40 -18.16
N GLN A 125 27.73 -47.22 -18.62
CA GLN A 125 27.53 -48.64 -18.92
C GLN A 125 27.12 -49.48 -17.69
N MET A 126 27.29 -48.96 -16.47
CA MET A 126 26.80 -49.62 -15.25
C MET A 126 25.27 -49.81 -15.25
N LEU A 127 24.53 -48.93 -15.94
CA LEU A 127 23.07 -49.02 -16.02
C LEU A 127 22.62 -50.32 -16.71
N ASP A 128 23.49 -50.88 -17.57
CA ASP A 128 23.20 -52.09 -18.33
C ASP A 128 23.46 -53.38 -17.52
N ASN A 129 24.24 -53.30 -16.42
CA ASN A 129 24.63 -54.45 -15.61
C ASN A 129 23.48 -55.08 -14.81
N GLY A 130 22.37 -54.34 -14.61
CA GLY A 130 21.19 -54.84 -13.89
C GLY A 130 20.11 -55.45 -14.80
N SER A 131 20.31 -55.42 -16.12
CA SER A 131 19.31 -55.94 -17.06
C SER A 131 19.29 -57.46 -17.05
N PRO A 132 18.12 -58.11 -16.83
CA PRO A 132 17.99 -59.56 -16.95
C PRO A 132 18.36 -60.11 -18.34
N PHE A 133 18.37 -59.24 -19.36
CA PHE A 133 18.61 -59.61 -20.75
C PHE A 133 20.03 -59.28 -21.22
N ASN A 134 20.84 -58.57 -20.43
CA ASN A 134 22.22 -58.21 -20.78
C ASN A 134 23.23 -58.89 -19.87
N VAL A 135 23.04 -60.20 -19.67
CA VAL A 135 23.97 -61.01 -18.90
C VAL A 135 24.94 -61.70 -19.86
N PRO A 136 26.25 -61.44 -19.76
CA PRO A 136 27.21 -62.17 -20.56
C PRO A 136 27.19 -63.66 -20.19
N VAL A 137 27.35 -64.51 -21.19
CA VAL A 137 27.36 -65.96 -21.01
C VAL A 137 28.43 -66.36 -19.97
N GLY A 138 28.03 -67.15 -18.96
CA GLY A 138 28.91 -67.68 -17.93
C GLY A 138 29.09 -66.81 -16.68
N LEU A 139 28.46 -65.64 -16.58
CA LEU A 139 28.64 -64.74 -15.42
C LEU A 139 27.64 -65.00 -14.28
N THR A 140 26.47 -65.56 -14.59
CA THR A 140 25.46 -65.98 -13.61
C THR A 140 25.14 -67.46 -13.77
N SER A 141 25.16 -68.23 -12.69
CA SER A 141 24.68 -69.62 -12.64
C SER A 141 23.22 -69.66 -12.16
N ASP A 142 22.40 -70.56 -12.72
CA ASP A 142 21.07 -70.84 -12.18
C ASP A 142 21.19 -71.59 -10.84
N LEU A 143 20.77 -70.94 -9.75
CA LEU A 143 20.79 -71.47 -8.39
C LEU A 143 19.40 -71.87 -7.89
N SER A 144 18.38 -71.90 -8.76
CA SER A 144 16.99 -72.21 -8.39
C SER A 144 16.82 -73.57 -7.69
N THR A 145 17.74 -74.51 -7.94
CA THR A 145 17.73 -75.87 -7.38
C THR A 145 18.55 -76.01 -6.08
N VAL A 146 19.23 -74.97 -5.63
CA VAL A 146 20.13 -75.02 -4.47
C VAL A 146 19.34 -74.80 -3.18
N LYS A 147 19.39 -75.77 -2.26
CA LYS A 147 18.83 -75.63 -0.90
C LYS A 147 19.94 -75.28 0.09
N ALA A 148 19.70 -74.25 0.92
CA ALA A 148 20.62 -73.87 1.98
C ALA A 148 20.71 -74.99 3.05
N LYS A 149 21.94 -75.42 3.37
CA LYS A 149 22.19 -76.36 4.47
C LYS A 149 22.00 -75.60 5.79
N HIS A 150 20.97 -75.97 6.54
CA HIS A 150 20.78 -75.51 7.91
C HIS A 150 21.64 -76.39 8.84
N ASN A 151 22.34 -75.77 9.81
CA ASN A 151 23.07 -76.46 10.88
C ASN A 151 22.20 -76.52 12.13
#